data_AF-A0A212IQ24-F1
#
_entry.id   AF-A0A212IQ24-F1
#
_cell.length_a   1.000
_cell.length_b   1.000
_cell.length_c   1.000
_cell.angle_alpha   90.00
_cell.angle_beta   90.00
_cell.angle_gamma   90.00
#
_symmetry.space_group_name_H-M   'P 1'
#
loop_
_entity.id
_entity.type
_entity.pdbx_description
1 polymer ?
#
loop_
_entity_poly.entity_id
_entity_poly.type
_entity_poly.pdbx_seq_one_letter_code
_entity_poly.pdbx_strand_id
1 'polypeptide(L)'
;MELKSSLLQDTNLSECSSIFSNCLNSRGLYHPMQFVLRLRYDLHTALEKVSGDIGNVGDFDSDTIQAMSTFFHETIHWWQHIGSVSGIILSMCYPAQIHINHTHLRELLKKPGPIKPIKKLLLNKNLSSEEMNSINIVMNNFYDIDYFKDRVIRPKYFAKKVNEPMFESVGHSFNIAYACFINMLSSCIDPDLEFLPNAKKWVASFDELNKNKVNGYYYKSPVGIPCVGLLEIYEGQARFLQILYLYFASNKTLSWEDFDKQGMLSGVYYSAFSHFLNLTNSERPQLIDSPLMSLFLLVLDISMNPGTGFPFDIDDYPDFIEQVDPGIRFMKLCNAIANKYPEIKSSIKDNSTSEYYYVSDILCKEINVPTPLEIANIISQWPEKHVHVSEIMDETRTFAFSEENLPVRLLLSRFIQYQIDKAACPSFFCWPSMYMFGEKLNSKIYGMYIEHQAIFKDSSDGDIYPSILPGRDKNNIQDTFGAFYQWVSLYELCRQWIIEDDGFTYDFFWLTSKYSQEQLKEWAQSNFLKTFGVELDIFKNI
;
A
#
# COMPACT_ATOMS: atom_id res chain seq x y z
N MET A 1 9.29 -28.10 -16.28
CA MET A 1 8.02 -27.37 -16.36
C MET A 1 8.15 -26.37 -17.50
N GLU A 2 7.19 -26.29 -18.42
CA GLU A 2 7.21 -25.28 -19.50
C GLU A 2 6.41 -24.05 -19.09
N LEU A 3 7.03 -22.87 -19.18
CA LEU A 3 6.37 -21.61 -18.85
C LEU A 3 5.46 -21.16 -19.99
N LYS A 4 4.20 -20.87 -19.67
CA LYS A 4 3.19 -20.43 -20.62
C LYS A 4 3.04 -18.92 -20.54
N SER A 5 3.37 -18.24 -21.65
CA SER A 5 3.23 -16.79 -21.74
C SER A 5 1.79 -16.35 -21.50
N SER A 6 0.79 -17.20 -21.81
CA SER A 6 -0.62 -16.98 -21.52
C SER A 6 -1.00 -16.99 -20.04
N LEU A 7 -0.15 -17.50 -19.13
CA LEU A 7 -0.37 -17.46 -17.66
C LEU A 7 0.55 -16.47 -16.91
N LEU A 8 1.73 -16.12 -17.47
CA LEU A 8 2.73 -15.22 -16.84
C LEU A 8 2.91 -13.77 -17.36
N GLN A 9 2.65 -13.42 -18.64
CA GLN A 9 2.81 -12.07 -19.22
C GLN A 9 1.58 -11.15 -19.18
N ASP A 10 1.72 -9.91 -18.72
CA ASP A 10 0.70 -8.88 -18.91
C ASP A 10 0.69 -8.34 -20.34
N THR A 11 -0.49 -8.31 -20.97
CA THR A 11 -0.64 -8.02 -22.41
C THR A 11 -0.61 -6.55 -22.77
N ASN A 12 -0.76 -5.63 -21.80
CA ASN A 12 -0.69 -4.18 -22.02
C ASN A 12 -0.32 -3.46 -20.71
N LEU A 13 0.98 -3.35 -20.42
CA LEU A 13 1.47 -2.34 -19.47
C LEU A 13 1.82 -1.08 -20.28
N SER A 14 0.84 -0.47 -20.95
CA SER A 14 1.02 0.92 -21.33
C SER A 14 1.09 1.72 -20.04
N GLU A 15 2.20 2.45 -19.83
CA GLU A 15 2.49 3.35 -18.70
C GLU A 15 1.29 3.51 -17.79
N CYS A 16 1.25 2.79 -16.66
CA CYS A 16 0.09 2.67 -15.77
C CYS A 16 -0.58 4.04 -15.61
N SER A 17 -1.56 4.25 -16.48
CA SER A 17 -2.21 5.54 -16.61
C SER A 17 -3.03 5.70 -15.35
N SER A 18 -3.28 6.93 -14.95
CA SER A 18 -4.14 7.29 -13.81
C SER A 18 -5.61 6.86 -13.98
N ILE A 19 -5.88 5.74 -14.66
CA ILE A 19 -7.19 5.29 -15.10
C ILE A 19 -7.42 3.85 -14.62
N PHE A 20 -8.18 3.82 -13.54
CA PHE A 20 -9.07 2.82 -12.98
C PHE A 20 -9.91 2.04 -14.03
N SER A 21 -9.30 1.21 -14.87
CA SER A 21 -10.06 0.30 -15.74
C SER A 21 -10.03 -1.13 -15.19
N ASN A 22 -11.20 -1.80 -15.23
CA ASN A 22 -11.38 -3.23 -14.97
C ASN A 22 -10.23 -4.09 -15.53
N CYS A 23 -9.96 -5.22 -14.88
CA CYS A 23 -8.87 -6.20 -15.10
C CYS A 23 -8.83 -6.83 -16.52
N LEU A 24 -9.46 -6.24 -17.53
CA LEU A 24 -9.53 -6.74 -18.90
C LEU A 24 -8.15 -6.83 -19.58
N ASN A 25 -7.14 -6.09 -19.10
CA ASN A 25 -5.81 -6.00 -19.73
C ASN A 25 -4.63 -6.49 -18.85
N SER A 26 -4.82 -6.66 -17.53
CA SER A 26 -3.84 -7.19 -16.57
C SER A 26 -4.31 -8.53 -16.01
N ARG A 27 -3.41 -9.47 -15.72
CA ARG A 27 -3.81 -10.84 -15.31
C ARG A 27 -4.21 -10.95 -13.87
N GLY A 28 -3.56 -10.17 -13.02
CA GLY A 28 -3.99 -9.88 -11.68
C GLY A 28 -3.91 -8.38 -11.46
N LEU A 29 -4.62 -7.89 -10.45
CA LEU A 29 -4.50 -6.52 -9.98
C LEU A 29 -4.97 -6.44 -8.54
N TYR A 30 -4.08 -6.11 -7.61
CA TYR A 30 -4.50 -5.50 -6.37
C TYR A 30 -4.84 -4.01 -6.58
N HIS A 31 -6.06 -3.62 -6.25
CA HIS A 31 -6.54 -2.25 -6.42
C HIS A 31 -6.56 -1.49 -5.07
N PRO A 32 -5.59 -0.59 -4.79
CA PRO A 32 -5.41 -0.01 -3.46
C PRO A 32 -6.52 0.95 -3.01
N MET A 33 -7.35 1.48 -3.93
CA MET A 33 -8.51 2.30 -3.56
C MET A 33 -9.80 1.50 -3.38
N GLN A 34 -9.87 0.29 -3.94
CA GLN A 34 -11.03 -0.60 -3.84
C GLN A 34 -10.76 -1.74 -2.86
N PHE A 35 -9.51 -1.88 -2.39
CA PHE A 35 -9.01 -2.89 -1.47
C PHE A 35 -9.31 -4.33 -1.91
N VAL A 36 -9.31 -4.57 -3.22
CA VAL A 36 -9.67 -5.85 -3.83
C VAL A 36 -8.49 -6.44 -4.61
N LEU A 37 -8.32 -7.75 -4.48
CA LEU A 37 -7.46 -8.54 -5.35
C LEU A 37 -8.31 -9.07 -6.51
N ARG A 38 -7.95 -8.71 -7.74
CA ARG A 38 -8.61 -9.16 -8.96
C ARG A 38 -7.74 -10.13 -9.74
N LEU A 39 -8.37 -11.13 -10.35
CA LEU A 39 -7.71 -12.05 -11.27
C LEU A 39 -8.51 -12.17 -12.57
N ARG A 40 -7.80 -12.44 -13.66
CA ARG A 40 -8.42 -12.76 -14.95
C ARG A 40 -9.18 -14.09 -14.86
N TYR A 41 -10.27 -14.18 -15.60
CA TYR A 41 -11.20 -15.32 -15.61
C TYR A 41 -10.53 -16.70 -15.75
N ASP A 42 -9.55 -16.84 -16.63
CA ASP A 42 -8.87 -18.13 -16.87
C ASP A 42 -8.02 -18.58 -15.67
N LEU A 43 -7.50 -17.64 -14.88
CA LEU A 43 -6.84 -17.94 -13.61
C LEU A 43 -7.85 -18.41 -12.57
N HIS A 44 -9.02 -17.79 -12.49
CA HIS A 44 -10.11 -18.28 -11.63
C HIS A 44 -10.48 -19.72 -11.98
N THR A 45 -10.66 -20.04 -13.27
CA THR A 45 -10.92 -21.42 -13.71
C THR A 45 -9.80 -22.40 -13.37
N ALA A 46 -8.53 -21.95 -13.43
CA ALA A 46 -7.40 -22.79 -13.04
C ALA A 46 -7.34 -23.02 -11.52
N LEU A 47 -7.66 -22.00 -10.72
CA LEU A 47 -7.62 -22.03 -9.26
C LEU A 47 -8.82 -22.73 -8.62
N GLU A 48 -9.98 -22.74 -9.28
CA GLU A 48 -11.16 -23.51 -8.82
C GLU A 48 -10.88 -25.01 -8.66
N LYS A 49 -9.88 -25.54 -9.39
CA LYS A 49 -9.42 -26.93 -9.28
C LYS A 49 -8.66 -27.23 -7.98
N VAL A 50 -8.28 -26.21 -7.22
CA VAL A 50 -7.45 -26.27 -6.01
C VAL A 50 -8.30 -26.22 -4.73
N SER A 51 -9.61 -26.44 -4.83
CA SER A 51 -10.58 -26.23 -3.74
C SER A 51 -10.08 -26.60 -2.33
N GLY A 52 -9.93 -25.59 -1.47
CA GLY A 52 -9.93 -25.71 -0.01
C GLY A 52 -8.60 -25.98 0.69
N ASP A 53 -7.64 -26.61 0.02
CA ASP A 53 -6.31 -26.87 0.59
C ASP A 53 -5.26 -26.61 -0.50
N ILE A 54 -4.30 -25.74 -0.23
CA ILE A 54 -3.02 -25.79 -0.96
C ILE A 54 -2.36 -27.09 -0.50
N GLY A 55 -2.78 -28.20 -1.13
CA GLY A 55 -2.10 -29.48 -1.04
C GLY A 55 -0.62 -29.32 -1.40
N ASN A 56 0.17 -30.35 -1.12
CA ASN A 56 1.57 -30.39 -1.53
C ASN A 56 1.67 -29.93 -2.99
N VAL A 57 2.44 -28.87 -3.25
CA VAL A 57 2.55 -28.27 -4.60
C VAL A 57 2.97 -29.31 -5.66
N GLY A 58 3.54 -30.45 -5.24
CA GLY A 58 3.82 -31.62 -6.07
C GLY A 58 2.61 -32.36 -6.65
N ASP A 59 1.39 -32.10 -6.17
CA ASP A 59 0.14 -32.71 -6.67
C ASP A 59 -0.55 -31.85 -7.74
N PHE A 60 -0.08 -30.61 -7.96
CA PHE A 60 -0.66 -29.69 -8.95
C PHE A 60 -0.01 -29.84 -10.32
N ASP A 61 -0.83 -29.75 -11.37
CA ASP A 61 -0.33 -29.68 -12.73
C ASP A 61 0.39 -28.34 -13.00
N SER A 62 1.17 -28.32 -14.09
CA SER A 62 1.99 -27.16 -14.49
C SER A 62 1.20 -25.85 -14.66
N ASP A 63 -0.06 -25.93 -15.10
CA ASP A 63 -0.88 -24.74 -15.34
C ASP A 63 -1.41 -24.20 -14.02
N THR A 64 -1.82 -25.11 -13.13
CA THR A 64 -2.23 -24.78 -11.76
C THR A 64 -1.07 -24.13 -10.98
N ILE A 65 0.16 -24.64 -11.08
CA ILE A 65 1.35 -24.04 -10.44
C ILE A 65 1.58 -22.61 -10.94
N GLN A 66 1.47 -22.38 -12.26
CA GLN A 66 1.66 -21.06 -12.84
C GLN A 66 0.54 -20.09 -12.45
N ALA A 67 -0.71 -20.54 -12.42
CA ALA A 67 -1.83 -19.73 -11.93
C ALA A 67 -1.67 -19.35 -10.45
N MET A 68 -1.27 -20.32 -9.61
CA MET A 68 -0.93 -20.07 -8.20
C MET A 68 0.21 -19.06 -8.06
N SER A 69 1.20 -19.08 -8.94
CA SER A 69 2.29 -18.09 -8.92
C SER A 69 1.79 -16.66 -9.18
N THR A 70 0.81 -16.48 -10.07
CA THR A 70 0.20 -15.18 -10.34
C THR A 70 -0.68 -14.74 -9.19
N PHE A 71 -1.48 -15.64 -8.61
CA PHE A 71 -2.22 -15.34 -7.38
C PHE A 71 -1.30 -14.97 -6.21
N PHE A 72 -0.17 -15.67 -6.09
CA PHE A 72 0.85 -15.36 -5.09
C PHE A 72 1.46 -13.98 -5.32
N HIS A 73 1.77 -13.59 -6.56
CA HIS A 73 2.22 -12.25 -6.93
C HIS A 73 1.26 -11.17 -6.43
N GLU A 74 -0.04 -11.31 -6.72
CA GLU A 74 -1.06 -10.36 -6.24
C GLU A 74 -1.24 -10.39 -4.71
N THR A 75 -1.04 -11.55 -4.09
CA THR A 75 -1.05 -11.67 -2.63
C THR A 75 0.12 -10.90 -2.01
N ILE A 76 1.29 -10.89 -2.65
CA ILE A 76 2.42 -10.05 -2.22
C ILE A 76 2.07 -8.56 -2.33
N HIS A 77 1.36 -8.11 -3.37
CA HIS A 77 0.89 -6.73 -3.44
C HIS A 77 -0.06 -6.37 -2.29
N TRP A 78 -0.98 -7.26 -1.94
CA TRP A 78 -1.80 -7.09 -0.73
C TRP A 78 -0.94 -6.95 0.53
N TRP A 79 0.06 -7.81 0.71
CA TRP A 79 0.98 -7.73 1.86
C TRP A 79 1.81 -6.45 1.87
N GLN A 80 2.25 -5.97 0.72
CA GLN A 80 2.94 -4.69 0.62
C GLN A 80 2.04 -3.54 1.08
N HIS A 81 0.78 -3.53 0.66
CA HIS A 81 -0.17 -2.45 0.99
C HIS A 81 -0.71 -2.48 2.42
N ILE A 82 -0.89 -3.65 3.02
CA ILE A 82 -1.48 -3.78 4.36
C ILE A 82 -0.46 -4.20 5.42
N GLY A 83 0.68 -4.74 5.03
CA GLY A 83 1.72 -5.23 5.93
C GLY A 83 2.98 -4.36 5.98
N SER A 84 3.22 -3.46 5.02
CA SER A 84 4.36 -2.53 5.11
C SER A 84 3.97 -1.16 5.65
N VAL A 85 4.91 -0.44 6.25
CA VAL A 85 4.64 0.92 6.76
C VAL A 85 4.28 1.89 5.62
N SER A 86 5.05 1.89 4.53
CA SER A 86 4.71 2.74 3.37
C SER A 86 3.35 2.36 2.78
N GLY A 87 3.05 1.06 2.74
CA GLY A 87 1.78 0.54 2.27
C GLY A 87 0.61 0.99 3.10
N ILE A 88 0.66 0.85 4.43
CA ILE A 88 -0.47 1.23 5.27
C ILE A 88 -0.71 2.73 5.23
N ILE A 89 0.35 3.57 5.18
CA ILE A 89 0.21 5.02 4.97
C ILE A 89 -0.48 5.31 3.63
N LEU A 90 -0.08 4.64 2.54
CA LEU A 90 -0.72 4.80 1.23
C LEU A 90 -2.18 4.35 1.21
N SER A 91 -2.48 3.20 1.82
CA SER A 91 -3.84 2.66 1.98
C SER A 91 -4.74 3.62 2.75
N MET A 92 -4.15 4.39 3.67
CA MET A 92 -4.85 5.38 4.48
C MET A 92 -4.96 6.77 3.85
N CYS A 93 -4.16 7.10 2.84
CA CYS A 93 -4.20 8.41 2.19
C CYS A 93 -5.60 8.78 1.68
N TYR A 94 -6.30 7.81 1.08
CA TYR A 94 -7.62 8.07 0.50
C TYR A 94 -8.73 8.24 1.56
N PRO A 95 -8.86 7.33 2.56
CA PRO A 95 -9.68 7.62 3.74
C PRO A 95 -9.34 8.96 4.41
N ALA A 96 -8.05 9.27 4.58
CA ALA A 96 -7.60 10.47 5.28
C ALA A 96 -8.03 11.77 4.58
N GLN A 97 -8.05 11.79 3.24
CA GLN A 97 -8.56 12.92 2.46
C GLN A 97 -10.03 13.25 2.78
N ILE A 98 -10.80 12.31 3.32
CA ILE A 98 -12.21 12.51 3.68
C ILE A 98 -12.38 12.68 5.19
N HIS A 99 -11.80 11.77 5.99
CA HIS A 99 -11.94 11.79 7.45
C HIS A 99 -11.42 13.09 8.07
N ILE A 100 -10.20 13.51 7.69
CA ILE A 100 -9.60 14.74 8.23
C ILE A 100 -10.33 15.99 7.72
N ASN A 101 -10.92 15.92 6.53
CA ASN A 101 -11.65 17.04 5.93
C ASN A 101 -13.13 17.08 6.30
N HIS A 102 -13.67 16.07 6.99
CA HIS A 102 -15.13 15.92 7.21
C HIS A 102 -15.78 17.16 7.83
N THR A 103 -15.17 17.72 8.87
CA THR A 103 -15.67 18.95 9.52
C THR A 103 -15.68 20.13 8.56
N HIS A 104 -14.62 20.34 7.77
CA HIS A 104 -14.53 21.43 6.81
C HIS A 104 -15.50 21.26 5.64
N LEU A 105 -15.67 20.03 5.13
CA LEU A 105 -16.67 19.70 4.12
C LEU A 105 -18.09 20.03 4.62
N ARG A 106 -18.41 19.72 5.87
CA ARG A 106 -19.69 20.09 6.49
C ARG A 106 -19.88 21.60 6.61
N GLU A 107 -18.84 22.37 6.89
CA GLU A 107 -18.95 23.83 6.87
C GLU A 107 -19.19 24.37 5.46
N LEU A 108 -18.54 23.79 4.44
CA LEU A 108 -18.76 24.18 3.04
C LEU A 108 -20.20 23.93 2.56
N LEU A 109 -20.87 22.89 3.07
CA LEU A 109 -22.29 22.64 2.80
C LEU A 109 -23.21 23.72 3.36
N LYS A 110 -22.82 24.38 4.46
CA LYS A 110 -23.59 25.49 5.03
C LYS A 110 -23.34 26.76 4.22
N LYS A 111 -22.08 27.04 3.90
CA LYS A 111 -21.63 28.21 3.15
C LYS A 111 -20.30 27.88 2.44
N PRO A 112 -20.20 27.98 1.10
CA PRO A 112 -21.15 28.62 0.18
C PRO A 112 -22.37 27.77 -0.22
N GLY A 113 -22.48 26.53 0.27
CA GLY A 113 -23.56 25.61 -0.07
C GLY A 113 -23.07 24.38 -0.84
N PRO A 114 -23.99 23.51 -1.30
CA PRO A 114 -23.66 22.32 -2.08
C PRO A 114 -23.19 22.72 -3.49
N ILE A 115 -21.88 22.95 -3.64
CA ILE A 115 -21.23 23.36 -4.91
C ILE A 115 -20.11 22.38 -5.24
N LYS A 116 -20.02 22.01 -6.53
CA LYS A 116 -19.00 21.11 -7.09
C LYS A 116 -18.35 21.74 -8.33
N PRO A 117 -17.04 21.56 -8.54
CA PRO A 117 -16.05 21.09 -7.58
C PRO A 117 -15.57 22.18 -6.61
N ILE A 118 -15.13 21.77 -5.42
CA ILE A 118 -14.52 22.69 -4.44
C ILE A 118 -13.29 23.40 -5.02
N LYS A 119 -12.47 22.72 -5.84
CA LYS A 119 -11.26 23.33 -6.45
C LYS A 119 -11.54 24.64 -7.20
N LYS A 120 -12.72 24.79 -7.82
CA LYS A 120 -13.09 26.00 -8.56
C LYS A 120 -13.47 27.17 -7.65
N LEU A 121 -13.84 26.89 -6.40
CA LEU A 121 -14.15 27.92 -5.42
C LEU A 121 -12.92 28.73 -4.99
N LEU A 122 -11.70 28.19 -5.15
CA LEU A 122 -10.45 28.92 -4.89
C LEU A 122 -10.34 30.22 -5.70
N LEU A 123 -11.00 30.31 -6.86
CA LEU A 123 -10.98 31.49 -7.72
C LEU A 123 -12.08 32.51 -7.38
N ASN A 124 -13.00 32.17 -6.46
CA ASN A 124 -14.14 33.01 -6.15
C ASN A 124 -13.78 34.09 -5.11
N LYS A 125 -13.64 35.33 -5.60
CA LYS A 125 -13.27 36.50 -4.78
C LYS A 125 -14.38 36.99 -3.84
N ASN A 126 -15.59 36.45 -3.93
CA ASN A 126 -16.73 36.89 -3.12
C ASN A 126 -16.91 36.07 -1.83
N LEU A 127 -16.05 35.09 -1.59
CA LEU A 127 -16.09 34.25 -0.39
C LEU A 127 -15.53 35.02 0.82
N SER A 128 -16.13 34.80 1.98
CA SER A 128 -15.62 35.27 3.26
C SER A 128 -14.31 34.57 3.63
N SER A 129 -13.55 35.16 4.56
CA SER A 129 -12.30 34.59 5.04
C SER A 129 -12.47 33.20 5.67
N GLU A 130 -13.60 32.95 6.34
CA GLU A 130 -13.91 31.66 6.95
C GLU A 130 -14.19 30.58 5.90
N GLU A 131 -14.96 30.91 4.87
CA GLU A 131 -15.21 30.01 3.72
C GLU A 131 -13.91 29.70 2.98
N MET A 132 -13.10 30.71 2.70
CA MET A 132 -11.79 30.54 2.06
C MET A 132 -10.84 29.69 2.91
N ASN A 133 -10.88 29.83 4.24
CA ASN A 133 -10.05 29.01 5.13
C ASN A 133 -10.44 27.52 5.05
N SER A 134 -11.74 27.21 5.09
CA SER A 134 -12.20 25.82 4.94
C SER A 134 -11.84 25.23 3.57
N ILE A 135 -11.96 26.01 2.50
CA ILE A 135 -11.52 25.58 1.16
C ILE A 135 -10.01 25.31 1.15
N ASN A 136 -9.21 26.24 1.66
CA ASN A 136 -7.75 26.08 1.67
C ASN A 136 -7.31 24.85 2.46
N ILE A 137 -7.93 24.57 3.61
CA ILE A 137 -7.62 23.36 4.39
C ILE A 137 -7.95 22.10 3.60
N VAL A 138 -9.14 22.02 3.01
CA VAL A 138 -9.56 20.87 2.19
C VAL A 138 -8.61 20.67 1.02
N MET A 139 -8.28 21.74 0.30
CA MET A 139 -7.44 21.68 -0.90
C MET A 139 -5.97 21.37 -0.58
N ASN A 140 -5.41 21.93 0.50
CA ASN A 140 -4.04 21.62 0.93
C ASN A 140 -3.94 20.16 1.34
N ASN A 141 -4.82 19.70 2.25
CA ASN A 141 -4.84 18.28 2.66
C ASN A 141 -5.00 17.35 1.45
N PHE A 142 -5.88 17.70 0.50
CA PHE A 142 -6.09 16.91 -0.70
C PHE A 142 -4.84 16.83 -1.59
N TYR A 143 -4.28 17.98 -1.98
CA TYR A 143 -3.16 18.04 -2.91
C TYR A 143 -1.85 17.56 -2.29
N ASP A 144 -1.56 17.89 -1.03
CA ASP A 144 -0.34 17.43 -0.36
C ASP A 144 -0.30 15.91 -0.21
N ILE A 145 -1.44 15.28 0.12
CA ILE A 145 -1.54 13.81 0.11
C ILE A 145 -1.30 13.26 -1.31
N ASP A 146 -1.82 13.91 -2.36
CA ASP A 146 -1.61 13.47 -3.75
C ASP A 146 -0.15 13.64 -4.20
N TYR A 147 0.49 14.76 -3.85
CA TYR A 147 1.90 15.00 -4.12
C TYR A 147 2.80 14.02 -3.37
N PHE A 148 2.51 13.73 -2.11
CA PHE A 148 3.18 12.67 -1.36
C PHE A 148 3.07 11.33 -2.07
N LYS A 149 1.85 10.91 -2.44
CA LYS A 149 1.61 9.63 -3.15
C LYS A 149 2.38 9.57 -4.47
N ASP A 150 2.27 10.57 -5.32
CA ASP A 150 2.96 10.55 -6.60
C ASP A 150 4.48 10.55 -6.43
N ARG A 151 4.99 11.27 -5.43
CA ARG A 151 6.41 11.26 -5.09
C ARG A 151 6.89 9.87 -4.71
N VAL A 152 6.22 9.21 -3.76
CA VAL A 152 6.68 7.91 -3.25
C VAL A 152 6.41 6.77 -4.23
N ILE A 153 5.33 6.83 -5.02
CA ILE A 153 4.97 5.76 -5.96
C ILE A 153 5.74 5.90 -7.29
N ARG A 154 5.76 7.10 -7.89
CA ARG A 154 6.31 7.36 -9.23
C ARG A 154 7.16 8.64 -9.26
N PRO A 155 8.35 8.65 -8.64
CA PRO A 155 9.17 9.85 -8.50
C PRO A 155 9.52 10.52 -9.85
N LYS A 156 9.70 9.73 -10.92
CA LYS A 156 9.96 10.25 -12.28
C LYS A 156 8.76 11.02 -12.86
N TYR A 157 7.54 10.59 -12.57
CA TYR A 157 6.33 11.29 -12.97
C TYR A 157 6.13 12.56 -12.13
N PHE A 158 6.36 12.45 -10.82
CA PHE A 158 6.28 13.56 -9.88
C PHE A 158 7.18 14.75 -10.26
N ALA A 159 8.31 14.51 -10.93
CA ALA A 159 9.18 15.59 -11.44
C ALA A 159 8.44 16.63 -12.31
N LYS A 160 7.34 16.24 -12.98
CA LYS A 160 6.50 17.15 -13.77
C LYS A 160 5.59 18.04 -12.90
N LYS A 161 5.28 17.60 -11.67
CA LYS A 161 4.38 18.27 -10.73
C LYS A 161 5.07 19.31 -9.84
N VAL A 162 6.40 19.28 -9.74
CA VAL A 162 7.20 20.17 -8.87
C VAL A 162 6.99 21.67 -9.16
N ASN A 163 6.52 22.03 -10.36
CA ASN A 163 6.25 23.41 -10.75
C ASN A 163 4.76 23.80 -10.67
N GLU A 164 3.89 22.91 -10.19
CA GLU A 164 2.47 23.22 -10.04
C GLU A 164 2.26 24.29 -8.97
N PRO A 165 1.29 25.23 -9.15
CA PRO A 165 1.08 26.32 -8.20
C PRO A 165 0.70 25.86 -6.78
N MET A 166 0.05 24.70 -6.67
CA MET A 166 -0.41 24.15 -5.39
C MET A 166 0.67 23.33 -4.67
N PHE A 167 1.81 23.06 -5.30
CA PHE A 167 2.90 22.32 -4.68
C PHE A 167 3.79 23.27 -3.87
N GLU A 168 3.76 23.12 -2.54
CA GLU A 168 4.62 23.88 -1.63
C GLU A 168 6.05 23.31 -1.63
N SER A 169 6.25 22.11 -1.06
CA SER A 169 7.55 21.43 -1.05
C SER A 169 7.39 19.94 -0.72
N VAL A 170 8.44 19.13 -0.94
CA VAL A 170 8.41 17.70 -0.57
C VAL A 170 8.18 17.54 0.94
N GLY A 171 8.92 18.30 1.76
CA GLY A 171 8.78 18.27 3.21
C GLY A 171 7.38 18.67 3.68
N HIS A 172 6.73 19.64 3.03
CA HIS A 172 5.35 20.01 3.34
C HIS A 172 4.38 18.86 3.07
N SER A 173 4.45 18.27 1.87
CA SER A 173 3.57 17.16 1.49
C SER A 173 3.76 15.93 2.38
N PHE A 174 5.00 15.63 2.79
CA PHE A 174 5.31 14.54 3.73
C PHE A 174 4.75 14.82 5.13
N ASN A 175 4.93 16.05 5.65
CA ASN A 175 4.37 16.46 6.94
C ASN A 175 2.85 16.28 6.96
N ILE A 176 2.14 16.82 5.95
CA ILE A 176 0.68 16.73 5.87
C ILE A 176 0.23 15.27 5.76
N ALA A 177 0.84 14.47 4.87
CA ALA A 177 0.45 13.07 4.70
C ALA A 177 0.64 12.26 5.99
N TYR A 178 1.77 12.38 6.67
CA TYR A 178 2.02 11.68 7.94
C TYR A 178 1.13 12.21 9.07
N ALA A 179 0.92 13.52 9.17
CA ALA A 179 0.06 14.10 10.19
C ALA A 179 -1.40 13.66 10.03
N CYS A 180 -1.91 13.66 8.80
CA CYS A 180 -3.25 13.14 8.49
C CYS A 180 -3.37 11.65 8.81
N PHE A 181 -2.37 10.85 8.47
CA PHE A 181 -2.31 9.43 8.80
C PHE A 181 -2.36 9.19 10.31
N ILE A 182 -1.46 9.83 11.07
CA ILE A 182 -1.41 9.70 12.54
C ILE A 182 -2.70 10.14 13.20
N ASN A 183 -3.27 11.30 12.82
CA ASN A 183 -4.52 11.81 13.39
C ASN A 183 -5.72 10.88 13.12
N MET A 184 -5.72 10.18 11.98
CA MET A 184 -6.76 9.20 11.66
C MET A 184 -6.59 7.89 12.44
N LEU A 185 -5.36 7.46 12.68
CA LEU A 185 -5.11 6.30 13.55
C LEU A 185 -5.43 6.63 15.02
N SER A 186 -5.04 7.82 15.49
CA SER A 186 -5.25 8.24 16.87
C SER A 186 -6.75 8.26 17.23
N SER A 187 -7.62 8.67 16.31
CA SER A 187 -9.07 8.62 16.54
C SER A 187 -9.63 7.20 16.72
N CYS A 188 -8.88 6.16 16.37
CA CYS A 188 -9.30 4.76 16.49
C CYS A 188 -8.65 4.02 17.67
N ILE A 189 -7.36 4.27 17.92
CA ILE A 189 -6.56 3.46 18.86
C ILE A 189 -5.79 4.25 19.92
N ASP A 190 -5.69 5.57 19.78
CA ASP A 190 -4.94 6.41 20.72
C ASP A 190 -5.51 7.85 20.80
N PRO A 191 -6.76 8.03 21.28
CA PRO A 191 -7.41 9.34 21.23
C PRO A 191 -6.69 10.42 22.03
N ASP A 192 -5.97 10.01 23.07
CA ASP A 192 -5.21 10.86 23.99
C ASP A 192 -3.73 11.05 23.57
N LEU A 193 -3.29 10.41 22.48
CA LEU A 193 -1.91 10.44 21.96
C LEU A 193 -0.87 10.02 23.01
N GLU A 194 -1.12 8.90 23.67
CA GLU A 194 -0.24 8.32 24.69
C GLU A 194 0.97 7.60 24.10
N PHE A 195 0.84 6.98 22.92
CA PHE A 195 1.90 6.14 22.33
C PHE A 195 2.15 6.38 20.85
N LEU A 196 1.16 6.84 20.08
CA LEU A 196 1.39 7.31 18.72
C LEU A 196 2.15 8.64 18.74
N PRO A 197 2.97 8.93 17.71
CA PRO A 197 3.60 10.23 17.56
C PRO A 197 2.60 11.39 17.62
N ASN A 198 3.00 12.52 18.18
CA ASN A 198 2.12 13.68 18.26
C ASN A 198 2.40 14.67 17.11
N ALA A 199 1.73 14.44 15.98
CA ALA A 199 1.93 15.23 14.77
C ALA A 199 1.65 16.74 14.93
N LYS A 200 0.87 17.15 15.93
CA LYS A 200 0.65 18.58 16.23
C LYS A 200 1.93 19.28 16.68
N LYS A 201 2.87 18.55 17.30
CA LYS A 201 4.16 19.09 17.74
C LYS A 201 5.15 19.30 16.60
N TRP A 202 4.94 18.64 15.46
CA TRP A 202 5.85 18.71 14.31
C TRP A 202 5.83 20.06 13.60
N VAL A 203 4.69 20.76 13.63
CA VAL A 203 4.45 22.00 12.86
C VAL A 203 5.55 23.03 13.07
N ALA A 204 5.96 23.26 14.33
CA ALA A 204 6.98 24.25 14.65
C ALA A 204 8.34 23.93 14.00
N SER A 205 8.74 22.67 13.99
CA SER A 205 10.00 22.21 13.39
C SER A 205 9.96 22.33 11.87
N PHE A 206 8.88 21.91 11.21
CA PHE A 206 8.73 22.07 9.76
C PHE A 206 8.68 23.55 9.34
N ASP A 207 8.02 24.41 10.13
CA ASP A 207 8.02 25.87 9.90
C ASP A 207 9.43 26.46 10.02
N GLU A 208 10.24 25.98 10.95
CA GLU A 208 11.63 26.38 11.10
C GLU A 208 12.48 25.97 9.88
N LEU A 209 12.32 24.73 9.39
CA LEU A 209 13.00 24.27 8.17
C LEU A 209 12.64 25.11 6.94
N ASN A 210 11.36 25.49 6.80
CA ASN A 210 10.90 26.38 5.74
C ASN A 210 11.57 27.76 5.85
N LYS A 211 11.50 28.39 7.04
CA LYS A 211 12.11 29.72 7.29
C LYS A 211 13.61 29.73 7.02
N ASN A 212 14.31 28.67 7.41
CA ASN A 212 15.74 28.50 7.23
C ASN A 212 16.12 28.07 5.80
N LYS A 213 15.13 27.83 4.92
CA LYS A 213 15.30 27.38 3.54
C LYS A 213 16.14 26.10 3.44
N VAL A 214 15.86 25.13 4.29
CA VAL A 214 16.47 23.79 4.19
C VAL A 214 15.95 23.12 2.92
N ASN A 215 16.85 22.52 2.13
CA ASN A 215 16.50 21.89 0.85
C ASN A 215 15.36 20.88 1.02
N GLY A 216 14.33 20.96 0.18
CA GLY A 216 13.12 20.14 0.26
C GLY A 216 11.99 20.70 1.13
N TYR A 217 12.23 21.74 1.95
CA TYR A 217 11.27 22.23 2.96
C TYR A 217 10.68 23.62 2.73
N TYR A 218 11.00 24.27 1.60
CA TYR A 218 10.45 25.58 1.25
C TYR A 218 9.96 25.61 -0.20
N TYR A 219 9.08 26.57 -0.50
CA TYR A 219 8.55 26.78 -1.85
C TYR A 219 9.66 26.96 -2.89
N LYS A 220 9.61 26.16 -3.96
CA LYS A 220 10.62 26.08 -5.03
C LYS A 220 12.01 25.62 -4.56
N SER A 221 12.08 24.91 -3.44
CA SER A 221 13.32 24.24 -3.02
C SER A 221 13.80 23.22 -4.06
N PRO A 222 15.11 22.95 -4.16
CA PRO A 222 15.63 21.88 -5.02
C PRO A 222 15.01 20.52 -4.64
N VAL A 223 14.51 19.80 -5.63
CA VAL A 223 13.90 18.47 -5.45
C VAL A 223 14.78 17.41 -6.11
N GLY A 224 15.43 16.58 -5.30
CA GLY A 224 16.13 15.38 -5.80
C GLY A 224 15.13 14.30 -6.19
N ILE A 225 15.28 13.65 -7.35
CA ILE A 225 14.37 12.61 -7.84
C ILE A 225 15.04 11.22 -7.71
N PRO A 226 14.51 10.31 -6.88
CA PRO A 226 15.00 8.93 -6.76
C PRO A 226 14.92 8.16 -8.08
N CYS A 227 15.82 7.18 -8.26
CA CYS A 227 15.84 6.35 -9.45
C CYS A 227 14.67 5.34 -9.52
N VAL A 228 14.11 4.99 -8.37
CA VAL A 228 12.98 4.06 -8.18
C VAL A 228 11.98 4.64 -7.18
N GLY A 229 10.70 4.29 -7.32
CA GLY A 229 9.66 4.52 -6.31
C GLY A 229 9.04 3.21 -5.83
N LEU A 230 7.95 3.30 -5.07
CA LEU A 230 7.20 2.14 -4.59
C LEU A 230 6.63 1.32 -5.74
N LEU A 231 6.35 1.90 -6.91
CA LEU A 231 5.95 1.12 -8.08
C LEU A 231 7.04 0.10 -8.44
N GLU A 232 8.28 0.54 -8.67
CA GLU A 232 9.38 -0.37 -9.00
C GLU A 232 9.75 -1.30 -7.83
N ILE A 233 9.67 -0.82 -6.59
CA ILE A 233 9.98 -1.62 -5.39
C ILE A 233 8.94 -2.73 -5.19
N TYR A 234 7.66 -2.43 -5.31
CA TYR A 234 6.56 -3.39 -5.13
C TYR A 234 6.57 -4.44 -6.23
N GLU A 235 6.67 -3.99 -7.48
CA GLU A 235 6.74 -4.89 -8.64
C GLU A 235 8.01 -5.75 -8.60
N GLY A 236 9.14 -5.16 -8.22
CA GLY A 236 10.40 -5.89 -8.03
C GLY A 236 10.27 -6.98 -6.97
N GLN A 237 9.70 -6.69 -5.81
CA GLN A 237 9.54 -7.71 -4.76
C GLN A 237 8.54 -8.79 -5.19
N ALA A 238 7.35 -8.43 -5.65
CA ALA A 238 6.31 -9.38 -6.04
C ALA A 238 6.75 -10.26 -7.22
N ARG A 239 7.41 -9.69 -8.23
CA ARG A 239 7.90 -10.45 -9.40
C ARG A 239 9.03 -11.39 -9.03
N PHE A 240 10.04 -10.95 -8.28
CA PHE A 240 11.16 -11.82 -7.95
C PHE A 240 10.77 -12.92 -6.97
N LEU A 241 9.80 -12.67 -6.07
CA LEU A 241 9.18 -13.71 -5.27
C LEU A 241 8.40 -14.71 -6.14
N GLN A 242 7.65 -14.25 -7.15
CA GLN A 242 6.99 -15.15 -8.11
C GLN A 242 7.99 -16.00 -8.90
N ILE A 243 9.11 -15.41 -9.36
CA ILE A 243 10.18 -16.12 -10.05
C ILE A 243 10.78 -17.20 -9.14
N LEU A 244 11.09 -16.87 -7.88
CA LEU A 244 11.57 -17.85 -6.92
C LEU A 244 10.54 -18.96 -6.67
N TYR A 245 9.26 -18.62 -6.57
CA TYR A 245 8.18 -19.60 -6.39
C TYR A 245 8.17 -20.60 -7.54
N LEU A 246 8.18 -20.13 -8.79
CA LEU A 246 8.23 -20.98 -9.98
C LEU A 246 9.53 -21.79 -10.04
N TYR A 247 10.66 -21.18 -9.70
CA TYR A 247 11.96 -21.84 -9.65
C TYR A 247 11.94 -23.04 -8.69
N PHE A 248 11.46 -22.87 -7.45
CA PHE A 248 11.34 -23.99 -6.50
C PHE A 248 10.28 -25.01 -6.92
N ALA A 249 9.10 -24.57 -7.37
CA ALA A 249 8.05 -25.47 -7.88
C ALA A 249 8.54 -26.35 -9.05
N SER A 250 9.47 -25.83 -9.85
CA SER A 250 10.09 -26.55 -10.97
C SER A 250 11.21 -27.51 -10.57
N ASN A 251 11.44 -27.74 -9.27
CA ASN A 251 12.66 -28.41 -8.76
C ASN A 251 13.95 -27.75 -9.27
N LYS A 252 13.99 -26.41 -9.29
CA LYS A 252 15.16 -25.61 -9.68
C LYS A 252 15.61 -25.80 -11.13
N THR A 253 14.71 -26.20 -12.03
CA THR A 253 15.03 -26.47 -13.44
C THR A 253 14.94 -25.25 -14.34
N LEU A 254 14.21 -24.21 -13.93
CA LEU A 254 14.07 -22.97 -14.70
C LEU A 254 15.30 -22.07 -14.57
N SER A 255 15.67 -21.41 -15.67
CA SER A 255 16.81 -20.51 -15.78
C SER A 255 16.37 -19.05 -15.97
N TRP A 256 17.32 -18.12 -15.86
CA TRP A 256 17.10 -16.71 -16.22
C TRP A 256 16.57 -16.53 -17.64
N GLU A 257 17.06 -17.33 -18.59
CA GLU A 257 16.65 -17.26 -20.00
C GLU A 257 15.18 -17.66 -20.17
N ASP A 258 14.70 -18.62 -19.38
CA ASP A 258 13.30 -19.03 -19.40
C ASP A 258 12.39 -17.86 -18.96
N PHE A 259 12.76 -17.16 -17.89
CA PHE A 259 12.01 -15.99 -17.41
C PHE A 259 12.11 -14.78 -18.35
N ASP A 260 13.28 -14.56 -18.97
CA ASP A 260 13.49 -13.51 -19.98
C ASP A 260 12.57 -13.72 -21.19
N LYS A 261 12.50 -14.96 -21.73
CA LYS A 261 11.61 -15.32 -22.84
C LYS A 261 10.13 -15.09 -22.51
N GLN A 262 9.77 -15.21 -21.24
CA GLN A 262 8.43 -14.95 -20.74
C GLN A 262 8.22 -13.48 -20.36
N GLY A 263 9.13 -12.56 -20.66
CA GLY A 263 8.96 -11.12 -20.42
C GLY A 263 8.87 -10.73 -18.93
N MET A 264 9.12 -11.66 -18.01
CA MET A 264 9.01 -11.46 -16.56
C MET A 264 10.15 -10.57 -16.00
N LEU A 265 11.14 -10.25 -16.81
CA LEU A 265 12.36 -9.51 -16.46
C LEU A 265 12.52 -8.25 -17.33
N SER A 266 11.41 -7.56 -17.60
CA SER A 266 11.41 -6.35 -18.42
C SER A 266 10.59 -5.22 -17.81
N GLY A 267 10.88 -3.98 -18.23
CA GLY A 267 10.14 -2.79 -17.80
C GLY A 267 10.16 -2.57 -16.28
N VAL A 268 9.00 -2.25 -15.71
CA VAL A 268 8.83 -1.98 -14.27
C VAL A 268 9.26 -3.15 -13.40
N TYR A 269 9.01 -4.39 -13.84
CA TYR A 269 9.30 -5.62 -13.10
C TYR A 269 10.79 -5.87 -12.82
N TYR A 270 11.66 -5.38 -13.69
CA TYR A 270 13.11 -5.54 -13.57
C TYR A 270 13.84 -4.26 -13.13
N SER A 271 13.15 -3.13 -13.15
CA SER A 271 13.73 -1.80 -12.93
C SER A 271 14.47 -1.70 -11.60
N ALA A 272 13.84 -2.09 -10.48
CA ALA A 272 14.46 -2.05 -9.16
C ALA A 272 15.68 -2.98 -9.07
N PHE A 273 15.63 -4.19 -9.63
CA PHE A 273 16.76 -5.12 -9.60
C PHE A 273 17.92 -4.63 -10.46
N SER A 274 17.65 -4.05 -11.63
CA SER A 274 18.68 -3.43 -12.47
C SER A 274 19.39 -2.27 -11.76
N HIS A 275 18.63 -1.40 -11.10
CA HIS A 275 19.20 -0.33 -10.27
C HIS A 275 19.98 -0.88 -9.08
N PHE A 276 19.50 -1.93 -8.42
CA PHE A 276 20.22 -2.61 -7.33
C PHE A 276 21.57 -3.16 -7.81
N LEU A 277 21.61 -3.89 -8.92
CA LEU A 277 22.85 -4.43 -9.47
C LEU A 277 23.85 -3.31 -9.81
N ASN A 278 23.38 -2.25 -10.47
CA ASN A 278 24.24 -1.12 -10.83
C ASN A 278 24.77 -0.39 -9.59
N LEU A 279 23.89 0.03 -8.67
CA LEU A 279 24.28 0.80 -7.48
C LEU A 279 25.15 0.00 -6.52
N THR A 280 24.98 -1.33 -6.47
CA THR A 280 25.82 -2.20 -5.63
C THR A 280 27.12 -2.61 -6.31
N ASN A 281 27.37 -2.26 -7.58
CA ASN A 281 28.47 -2.80 -8.39
C ASN A 281 28.46 -4.34 -8.41
N SER A 282 27.34 -4.92 -8.82
CA SER A 282 27.14 -6.37 -8.89
C SER A 282 26.65 -6.79 -10.27
N GLU A 283 26.97 -8.02 -10.66
CA GLU A 283 26.45 -8.64 -11.88
C GLU A 283 25.21 -9.49 -11.57
N ARG A 284 24.38 -9.77 -12.60
CA ARG A 284 23.27 -10.70 -12.45
C ARG A 284 23.83 -12.07 -12.03
N PRO A 285 23.35 -12.67 -10.92
CA PRO A 285 23.91 -13.92 -10.42
C PRO A 285 23.58 -15.07 -11.38
N GLN A 286 24.44 -16.09 -11.43
CA GLN A 286 24.21 -17.26 -12.28
C GLN A 286 22.98 -18.06 -11.84
N LEU A 287 22.82 -18.25 -10.52
CA LEU A 287 21.69 -18.96 -9.92
C LEU A 287 20.62 -17.99 -9.43
N ILE A 288 19.36 -18.38 -9.57
CA ILE A 288 18.20 -17.56 -9.19
C ILE A 288 18.08 -17.45 -7.66
N ASP A 289 18.37 -18.51 -6.93
CA ASP A 289 18.36 -18.57 -5.46
C ASP A 289 19.68 -18.10 -4.81
N SER A 290 20.47 -17.29 -5.53
CA SER A 290 21.73 -16.77 -4.99
C SER A 290 21.54 -15.86 -3.76
N PRO A 291 22.54 -15.73 -2.88
CA PRO A 291 22.49 -14.77 -1.76
C PRO A 291 22.24 -13.32 -2.17
N LEU A 292 22.68 -12.94 -3.37
CA LEU A 292 22.45 -11.60 -3.92
C LEU A 292 20.96 -11.35 -4.20
N MET A 293 20.20 -12.39 -4.57
CA MET A 293 18.75 -12.33 -4.72
C MET A 293 18.07 -12.09 -3.37
N SER A 294 18.49 -12.85 -2.36
CA SER A 294 17.98 -12.72 -1.00
C SER A 294 18.26 -11.33 -0.41
N LEU A 295 19.46 -10.78 -0.66
CA LEU A 295 19.83 -9.43 -0.26
C LEU A 295 18.98 -8.37 -0.97
N PHE A 296 18.73 -8.52 -2.29
CA PHE A 296 17.85 -7.61 -3.02
C PHE A 296 16.47 -7.52 -2.38
N LEU A 297 15.83 -8.67 -2.12
CA LEU A 297 14.51 -8.71 -1.48
C LEU A 297 14.51 -8.10 -0.08
N LEU A 298 15.59 -8.28 0.70
CA LEU A 298 15.74 -7.63 2.00
C LEU A 298 15.89 -6.11 1.87
N VAL A 299 16.64 -5.61 0.89
CA VAL A 299 16.75 -4.17 0.63
C VAL A 299 15.39 -3.57 0.30
N LEU A 300 14.56 -4.27 -0.49
CA LEU A 300 13.20 -3.83 -0.76
C LEU A 300 12.34 -3.81 0.52
N ASP A 301 12.39 -4.86 1.34
CA ASP A 301 11.65 -4.93 2.61
C ASP A 301 12.04 -3.79 3.57
N ILE A 302 13.34 -3.51 3.71
CA ILE A 302 13.82 -2.38 4.52
C ILE A 302 13.28 -1.08 3.92
N SER A 303 13.45 -0.86 2.61
CA SER A 303 13.09 0.39 1.93
C SER A 303 11.61 0.77 2.08
N MET A 304 10.69 -0.21 2.05
CA MET A 304 9.25 0.04 2.18
C MET A 304 8.75 0.15 3.63
N ASN A 305 9.58 -0.16 4.63
CA ASN A 305 9.22 -0.10 6.05
C ASN A 305 9.97 1.01 6.81
N PRO A 306 9.64 2.30 6.61
CA PRO A 306 10.23 3.38 7.41
C PRO A 306 9.68 3.37 8.84
N GLY A 307 10.51 3.74 9.82
CA GLY A 307 10.10 3.81 11.23
C GLY A 307 9.91 5.23 11.75
N THR A 308 10.59 6.22 11.15
CA THR A 308 10.51 7.62 11.56
C THR A 308 9.14 8.20 11.22
N GLY A 309 8.51 8.91 12.16
CA GLY A 309 7.16 9.47 12.02
C GLY A 309 6.03 8.45 12.20
N PHE A 310 6.31 7.15 12.06
CA PHE A 310 5.44 6.04 12.50
C PHE A 310 6.20 4.70 12.47
N PRO A 311 6.17 3.88 13.54
CA PRO A 311 5.52 4.13 14.83
C PRO A 311 6.36 5.03 15.76
N PHE A 312 7.59 5.38 15.39
CA PHE A 312 8.45 6.26 16.18
C PHE A 312 8.18 7.73 15.87
N ASP A 313 8.53 8.62 16.79
CA ASP A 313 8.47 10.06 16.54
C ASP A 313 9.61 10.51 15.59
N ILE A 314 9.58 11.77 15.17
CA ILE A 314 10.64 12.38 14.36
C ILE A 314 11.71 12.97 15.28
N ASP A 315 12.87 12.32 15.31
CA ASP A 315 14.02 12.81 16.09
C ASP A 315 14.84 13.86 15.31
N ASP A 316 14.95 13.71 13.99
CA ASP A 316 15.73 14.60 13.11
C ASP A 316 14.87 15.08 11.93
N TYR A 317 14.30 16.28 12.05
CA TYR A 317 13.41 16.87 11.05
C TYR A 317 14.10 17.18 9.71
N PRO A 318 15.32 17.77 9.67
CA PRO A 318 16.08 17.93 8.44
C PRO A 318 16.23 16.66 7.60
N ASP A 319 16.45 15.51 8.24
CA ASP A 319 16.68 14.23 7.56
C ASP A 319 15.39 13.43 7.31
N PHE A 320 14.24 13.92 7.79
CA PHE A 320 12.96 13.20 7.74
C PHE A 320 12.63 12.65 6.33
N ILE A 321 12.72 13.48 5.29
CA ILE A 321 12.45 13.05 3.90
C ILE A 321 13.35 11.86 3.52
N GLU A 322 14.63 11.91 3.87
CA GLU A 322 15.59 10.87 3.51
C GLU A 322 15.39 9.58 4.32
N GLN A 323 14.86 9.70 5.54
CA GLN A 323 14.56 8.58 6.42
C GLN A 323 13.27 7.84 6.05
N VAL A 324 12.33 8.52 5.37
CA VAL A 324 11.01 7.94 5.05
C VAL A 324 10.69 7.74 3.58
N ASP A 325 11.36 8.45 2.64
CA ASP A 325 11.18 8.25 1.20
C ASP A 325 11.78 6.89 0.78
N PRO A 326 10.94 5.92 0.32
CA PRO A 326 11.40 4.56 0.04
C PRO A 326 12.42 4.48 -1.10
N GLY A 327 12.34 5.40 -2.08
CA GLY A 327 13.30 5.48 -3.16
C GLY A 327 14.66 6.00 -2.70
N ILE A 328 14.68 6.98 -1.78
CA ILE A 328 15.92 7.47 -1.17
C ILE A 328 16.56 6.39 -0.30
N ARG A 329 15.76 5.72 0.55
CA ARG A 329 16.23 4.62 1.39
C ARG A 329 16.84 3.50 0.56
N PHE A 330 16.19 3.08 -0.53
CA PHE A 330 16.72 2.09 -1.46
C PHE A 330 18.12 2.48 -1.97
N MET A 331 18.30 3.72 -2.43
CA MET A 331 19.59 4.20 -2.92
C MET A 331 20.65 4.24 -1.82
N LYS A 332 20.31 4.71 -0.62
CA LYS A 332 21.23 4.75 0.53
C LYS A 332 21.68 3.33 0.93
N LEU A 333 20.76 2.37 0.98
CA LEU A 333 21.07 0.97 1.26
C LEU A 333 22.00 0.36 0.20
N CYS A 334 21.73 0.60 -1.09
CA CYS A 334 22.61 0.13 -2.16
C CYS A 334 24.01 0.73 -2.06
N ASN A 335 24.11 2.04 -1.75
CA ASN A 335 25.39 2.72 -1.56
C ASN A 335 26.16 2.17 -0.34
N ALA A 336 25.47 1.83 0.75
CA ALA A 336 26.06 1.18 1.92
C ALA A 336 26.65 -0.19 1.55
N ILE A 337 25.90 -1.02 0.82
CA ILE A 337 26.36 -2.32 0.31
C ILE A 337 27.59 -2.15 -0.58
N ALA A 338 27.58 -1.17 -1.49
CA ALA A 338 28.67 -0.99 -2.46
C ALA A 338 29.98 -0.55 -1.81
N ASN A 339 29.90 0.41 -0.88
CA ASN A 339 31.07 1.18 -0.44
C ASN A 339 31.55 0.83 0.96
N LYS A 340 30.70 0.23 1.81
CA LYS A 340 31.02 -0.02 3.22
C LYS A 340 30.95 -1.49 3.60
N TYR A 341 29.94 -2.20 3.11
CA TYR A 341 29.68 -3.59 3.49
C TYR A 341 29.57 -4.54 2.28
N PRO A 342 30.55 -4.59 1.36
CA PRO A 342 30.46 -5.45 0.17
C PRO A 342 30.33 -6.95 0.49
N GLU A 343 30.78 -7.40 1.66
CA GLU A 343 30.70 -8.79 2.11
C GLU A 343 29.27 -9.32 2.27
N ILE A 344 28.29 -8.44 2.57
CA ILE A 344 26.90 -8.86 2.80
C ILE A 344 26.20 -9.32 1.52
N LYS A 345 26.78 -9.06 0.34
CA LYS A 345 26.32 -9.64 -0.94
C LYS A 345 26.29 -11.16 -0.94
N SER A 346 27.01 -11.79 -0.01
CA SER A 346 27.16 -13.24 0.11
C SER A 346 26.70 -13.82 1.45
N SER A 347 26.07 -13.02 2.31
CA SER A 347 25.78 -13.40 3.71
C SER A 347 24.46 -14.15 3.91
N ILE A 348 23.48 -14.01 3.02
CA ILE A 348 22.15 -14.62 3.17
C ILE A 348 22.06 -15.90 2.34
N LYS A 349 22.33 -17.05 2.96
CA LYS A 349 22.36 -18.37 2.31
C LYS A 349 21.14 -19.20 2.64
N ASP A 350 20.70 -19.16 3.89
CA ASP A 350 19.64 -20.03 4.38
C ASP A 350 18.29 -19.31 4.50
N ASN A 351 18.23 -18.00 4.20
CA ASN A 351 17.03 -17.17 4.37
C ASN A 351 16.40 -17.33 5.75
N SER A 352 17.23 -17.37 6.79
CA SER A 352 16.85 -17.59 8.19
C SER A 352 16.51 -16.27 8.91
N THR A 353 15.80 -16.37 10.03
CA THR A 353 15.55 -15.21 10.91
C THR A 353 16.85 -14.56 11.39
N SER A 354 17.88 -15.35 11.69
CA SER A 354 19.17 -14.84 12.15
C SER A 354 19.90 -14.03 11.07
N GLU A 355 19.87 -14.49 9.82
CA GLU A 355 20.44 -13.74 8.69
C GLU A 355 19.65 -12.47 8.39
N TYR A 356 18.31 -12.53 8.47
CA TYR A 356 17.46 -11.34 8.35
C TYR A 356 17.86 -10.28 9.39
N TYR A 357 17.95 -10.66 10.67
CA TYR A 357 18.35 -9.77 11.75
C TYR A 357 19.74 -9.18 11.50
N TYR A 358 20.73 -10.04 11.25
CA TYR A 358 22.11 -9.63 11.08
C TYR A 358 22.30 -8.61 9.95
N VAL A 359 21.73 -8.87 8.77
CA VAL A 359 21.93 -7.99 7.61
C VAL A 359 21.08 -6.72 7.72
N SER A 360 19.84 -6.82 8.20
CA SER A 360 18.99 -5.63 8.38
C SER A 360 19.55 -4.68 9.43
N ASP A 361 20.09 -5.19 10.54
CA ASP A 361 20.72 -4.39 11.59
C ASP A 361 21.92 -3.59 11.07
N ILE A 362 22.84 -4.24 10.34
CA ILE A 362 24.00 -3.56 9.74
C ILE A 362 23.55 -2.43 8.80
N LEU A 363 22.62 -2.74 7.89
CA LEU A 363 22.19 -1.79 6.86
C LEU A 363 21.39 -0.61 7.44
N CYS A 364 20.49 -0.86 8.39
CA CYS A 364 19.64 0.19 8.97
C CYS A 364 20.46 1.11 9.89
N LYS A 365 21.42 0.57 10.66
CA LYS A 365 22.37 1.38 11.44
C LYS A 365 23.20 2.32 10.58
N GLU A 366 23.65 1.84 9.42
CA GLU A 366 24.45 2.63 8.49
C GLU A 366 23.70 3.84 7.94
N ILE A 367 22.38 3.72 7.71
CA ILE A 367 21.56 4.83 7.23
C ILE A 367 20.79 5.55 8.35
N ASN A 368 21.12 5.25 9.62
CA ASN A 368 20.52 5.81 10.83
C ASN A 368 18.98 5.72 10.88
N VAL A 369 18.42 4.54 10.65
CA VAL A 369 16.96 4.31 10.77
C VAL A 369 16.65 3.04 11.57
N PRO A 370 15.45 2.91 12.15
CA PRO A 370 14.98 1.66 12.74
C PRO A 370 14.89 0.52 11.71
N THR A 371 15.20 -0.68 12.14
CA THR A 371 15.00 -1.91 11.36
C THR A 371 13.50 -2.24 11.26
N PRO A 372 13.07 -2.96 10.20
CA PRO A 372 11.68 -3.42 10.12
C PRO A 372 11.29 -4.35 11.28
N LEU A 373 12.26 -5.05 11.89
CA LEU A 373 11.99 -5.90 13.06
C LEU A 373 11.78 -5.08 14.34
N GLU A 374 12.52 -3.99 14.55
CA GLU A 374 12.26 -3.06 15.66
C GLU A 374 10.87 -2.45 15.55
N ILE A 375 10.48 -2.04 14.34
CA ILE A 375 9.12 -1.55 14.04
C ILE A 375 8.07 -2.61 14.39
N ALA A 376 8.22 -3.83 13.86
CA ALA A 376 7.31 -4.93 14.12
C ALA A 376 7.20 -5.27 15.61
N ASN A 377 8.32 -5.24 16.33
CA ASN A 377 8.37 -5.53 17.77
C ASN A 377 7.67 -4.47 18.63
N ILE A 378 7.66 -3.21 18.23
CA ILE A 378 6.91 -2.17 18.96
C ILE A 378 5.43 -2.36 18.74
N ILE A 379 5.02 -2.55 17.49
CA ILE A 379 3.61 -2.67 17.12
C ILE A 379 3.00 -3.96 17.69
N SER A 380 3.77 -5.06 17.71
CA SER A 380 3.30 -6.34 18.26
C SER A 380 2.98 -6.30 19.75
N GLN A 381 3.53 -5.33 20.49
CA GLN A 381 3.24 -5.13 21.91
C GLN A 381 1.99 -4.29 22.16
N TRP A 382 1.47 -3.59 21.16
CA TRP A 382 0.34 -2.68 21.34
C TRP A 382 -0.93 -3.35 21.87
N PRO A 383 -1.36 -4.53 21.38
CA PRO A 383 -2.58 -5.17 21.88
C PRO A 383 -2.53 -5.50 23.37
N GLU A 384 -1.34 -5.80 23.91
CA GLU A 384 -1.16 -6.11 25.33
C GLU A 384 -1.09 -4.84 26.21
N LYS A 385 -0.69 -3.71 25.62
CA LYS A 385 -0.42 -2.46 26.34
C LYS A 385 -1.54 -1.43 26.27
N HIS A 386 -2.36 -1.45 25.22
CA HIS A 386 -3.33 -0.40 24.93
C HIS A 386 -4.71 -0.99 24.70
N VAL A 387 -5.68 -0.56 25.52
CA VAL A 387 -7.04 -1.12 25.53
C VAL A 387 -7.75 -0.99 24.18
N HIS A 388 -7.67 0.16 23.53
CA HIS A 388 -8.28 0.38 22.22
C HIS A 388 -7.66 -0.45 21.11
N VAL A 389 -6.37 -0.80 21.25
CA VAL A 389 -5.72 -1.73 20.33
C VAL A 389 -6.23 -3.15 20.58
N SER A 390 -6.36 -3.57 21.84
CA SER A 390 -6.96 -4.88 22.16
C SER A 390 -8.39 -4.99 21.60
N GLU A 391 -9.19 -3.93 21.70
CA GLU A 391 -10.57 -3.88 21.18
C GLU A 391 -10.62 -4.13 19.66
N ILE A 392 -9.80 -3.43 18.86
CA ILE A 392 -9.78 -3.66 17.39
C ILE A 392 -9.24 -5.06 17.02
N MET A 393 -8.37 -5.63 17.85
CA MET A 393 -7.87 -6.99 17.63
C MET A 393 -8.97 -8.03 17.92
N ASP A 394 -9.85 -7.78 18.89
CA ASP A 394 -11.04 -8.61 19.12
C ASP A 394 -12.06 -8.48 17.99
N GLU A 395 -12.28 -7.28 17.44
CA GLU A 395 -13.08 -7.08 16.23
C GLU A 395 -12.52 -7.88 15.06
N THR A 396 -11.19 -7.95 14.92
CA THR A 396 -10.51 -8.70 13.85
C THR A 396 -10.64 -10.20 13.99
N ARG A 397 -10.60 -10.69 15.23
CA ARG A 397 -10.77 -12.10 15.56
C ARG A 397 -12.20 -12.56 15.28
N THR A 398 -13.20 -11.74 15.59
CA THR A 398 -14.62 -12.05 15.40
C THR A 398 -15.16 -11.62 14.03
N PHE A 399 -14.43 -10.76 13.34
CA PHE A 399 -14.81 -10.02 12.13
C PHE A 399 -16.06 -9.16 12.30
N ALA A 400 -16.40 -8.76 13.53
CA ALA A 400 -17.52 -7.90 13.86
C ALA A 400 -17.00 -6.50 14.21
N PHE A 401 -16.81 -5.66 13.19
CA PHE A 401 -16.28 -4.30 13.36
C PHE A 401 -17.39 -3.29 13.66
N SER A 402 -17.07 -2.28 14.48
CA SER A 402 -17.95 -1.13 14.66
C SER A 402 -18.10 -0.32 13.36
N GLU A 403 -19.28 0.29 13.13
CA GLU A 403 -19.49 1.17 11.95
C GLU A 403 -18.56 2.40 11.93
N GLU A 404 -18.20 2.92 13.10
CA GLU A 404 -17.34 4.09 13.24
C GLU A 404 -15.93 3.80 12.73
N ASN A 405 -15.46 4.62 11.78
CA ASN A 405 -14.14 4.50 11.15
C ASN A 405 -13.81 3.08 10.65
N LEU A 406 -14.82 2.30 10.26
CA LEU A 406 -14.68 0.87 9.97
C LEU A 406 -13.52 0.53 9.03
N PRO A 407 -13.32 1.21 7.88
CA PRO A 407 -12.19 0.89 7.00
C PRO A 407 -10.83 1.12 7.67
N VAL A 408 -10.72 2.16 8.51
CA VAL A 408 -9.48 2.45 9.24
C VAL A 408 -9.21 1.35 10.26
N ARG A 409 -10.22 1.00 11.08
CA ARG A 409 -10.12 -0.06 12.11
C ARG A 409 -9.75 -1.41 11.49
N LEU A 410 -10.46 -1.79 10.42
CA LEU A 410 -10.22 -3.05 9.72
C LEU A 410 -8.81 -3.11 9.13
N LEU A 411 -8.39 -2.11 8.35
CA LEU A 411 -7.08 -2.17 7.71
C LEU A 411 -5.92 -2.06 8.72
N LEU A 412 -6.08 -1.23 9.76
CA LEU A 412 -5.10 -1.09 10.83
C LEU A 412 -4.93 -2.39 11.62
N SER A 413 -6.00 -3.09 11.94
CA SER A 413 -5.91 -4.33 12.68
C SER A 413 -5.29 -5.46 11.85
N ARG A 414 -5.53 -5.48 10.53
CA ARG A 414 -4.80 -6.35 9.59
C ARG A 414 -3.31 -6.03 9.58
N PHE A 415 -2.94 -4.75 9.56
CA PHE A 415 -1.54 -4.32 9.66
C PHE A 415 -0.91 -4.75 10.99
N ILE A 416 -1.58 -4.56 12.13
CA ILE A 416 -1.08 -4.99 13.44
C ILE A 416 -0.90 -6.51 13.48
N GLN A 417 -1.86 -7.30 13.01
CA GLN A 417 -1.73 -8.75 12.92
C GLN A 417 -0.51 -9.15 12.07
N TYR A 418 -0.29 -8.47 10.95
CA TYR A 418 0.88 -8.70 10.10
C TYR A 418 2.19 -8.39 10.84
N GLN A 419 2.26 -7.30 11.61
CA GLN A 419 3.44 -6.97 12.41
C GLN A 419 3.69 -7.97 13.54
N ILE A 420 2.65 -8.49 14.19
CA ILE A 420 2.76 -9.55 15.21
C ILE A 420 3.42 -10.79 14.61
N ASP A 421 2.90 -11.26 13.47
CA ASP A 421 3.44 -12.45 12.82
C ASP A 421 4.83 -12.18 12.22
N LYS A 422 5.09 -10.97 11.70
CA LYS A 422 6.41 -10.57 11.19
C LYS A 422 7.46 -10.49 12.30
N ALA A 423 7.10 -10.01 13.49
CA ALA A 423 7.99 -10.03 14.66
C ALA A 423 8.37 -11.48 15.03
N ALA A 424 7.43 -12.42 14.92
CA ALA A 424 7.66 -13.83 15.23
C ALA A 424 8.40 -14.61 14.13
N CYS A 425 8.25 -14.23 12.86
CA CYS A 425 8.82 -14.95 11.71
C CYS A 425 9.21 -14.01 10.56
N PRO A 426 10.18 -13.10 10.74
CA PRO A 426 10.47 -12.06 9.76
C PRO A 426 11.00 -12.62 8.43
N SER A 427 11.71 -13.74 8.47
CA SER A 427 12.24 -14.40 7.28
C SER A 427 11.15 -14.94 6.35
N PHE A 428 10.00 -15.36 6.89
CA PHE A 428 8.84 -15.76 6.07
C PHE A 428 8.30 -14.57 5.28
N PHE A 429 8.12 -13.42 5.93
CA PHE A 429 7.56 -12.24 5.26
C PHE A 429 8.55 -11.56 4.29
N CYS A 430 9.86 -11.71 4.53
CA CYS A 430 10.88 -11.22 3.60
C CYS A 430 11.09 -12.13 2.39
N TRP A 431 11.06 -13.46 2.57
CA TRP A 431 11.34 -14.45 1.53
C TRP A 431 10.28 -15.54 1.45
N PRO A 432 8.98 -15.20 1.30
CA PRO A 432 7.90 -16.19 1.43
C PRO A 432 8.03 -17.34 0.44
N SER A 433 8.51 -17.11 -0.78
CA SER A 433 8.72 -18.17 -1.78
C SER A 433 9.65 -19.29 -1.30
N MET A 434 10.62 -19.00 -0.44
CA MET A 434 11.53 -20.01 0.13
C MET A 434 10.82 -20.93 1.13
N TYR A 435 9.72 -20.44 1.71
CA TYR A 435 8.95 -21.11 2.76
C TYR A 435 7.70 -21.82 2.24
N MET A 436 7.36 -21.63 0.96
CA MET A 436 6.23 -22.30 0.31
C MET A 436 6.56 -23.69 -0.25
N PHE A 437 7.79 -24.19 -0.05
CA PHE A 437 8.25 -25.47 -0.59
C PHE A 437 9.19 -26.23 0.36
N GLY A 438 9.33 -27.53 0.12
CA GLY A 438 10.29 -28.39 0.80
C GLY A 438 10.10 -28.44 2.32
N GLU A 439 11.20 -28.61 3.05
CA GLU A 439 11.19 -28.78 4.52
C GLU A 439 10.78 -27.52 5.29
N LYS A 440 10.81 -26.35 4.65
CA LYS A 440 10.40 -25.08 5.27
C LYS A 440 8.89 -24.90 5.33
N LEU A 441 8.15 -25.55 4.42
CA LEU A 441 6.69 -25.54 4.45
C LEU A 441 6.20 -26.43 5.58
N ASN A 442 5.48 -25.85 6.52
CA ASN A 442 4.82 -26.56 7.61
C ASN A 442 3.47 -25.90 7.95
N SER A 443 2.69 -26.52 8.82
CA SER A 443 1.35 -26.05 9.19
C SER A 443 1.32 -24.62 9.75
N LYS A 444 2.37 -24.19 10.45
CA LYS A 444 2.49 -22.81 10.95
C LYS A 444 2.68 -21.81 9.81
N ILE A 445 3.61 -22.09 8.89
CA ILE A 445 3.84 -21.25 7.70
C ILE A 445 2.57 -21.16 6.86
N TYR A 446 1.92 -22.30 6.63
CA TYR A 446 0.67 -22.34 5.88
C TYR A 446 -0.44 -21.55 6.58
N GLY A 447 -0.58 -21.70 7.90
CA GLY A 447 -1.52 -20.92 8.70
C GLY A 447 -1.30 -19.41 8.58
N MET A 448 -0.04 -18.95 8.63
CA MET A 448 0.29 -17.53 8.42
C MET A 448 -0.06 -17.07 7.00
N TYR A 449 0.23 -17.87 5.97
CA TYR A 449 -0.15 -17.55 4.60
C TYR A 449 -1.68 -17.39 4.45
N ILE A 450 -2.47 -18.30 5.02
CA ILE A 450 -3.93 -18.25 4.98
C ILE A 450 -4.46 -17.04 5.76
N GLU A 451 -3.93 -16.79 6.96
CA GLU A 451 -4.37 -15.66 7.78
C GLU A 451 -4.16 -14.34 7.03
N HIS A 452 -3.08 -14.18 6.28
CA HIS A 452 -2.73 -12.93 5.60
C HIS A 452 -3.25 -12.78 4.17
N GLN A 453 -4.22 -13.59 3.73
CA GLN A 453 -4.83 -13.40 2.41
C GLN A 453 -5.61 -12.09 2.28
N ALA A 454 -5.78 -11.62 1.05
CA ALA A 454 -6.64 -10.48 0.74
C ALA A 454 -8.08 -10.76 1.22
N ILE A 455 -8.65 -9.81 1.96
CA ILE A 455 -9.98 -9.97 2.56
C ILE A 455 -11.12 -9.76 1.56
N PHE A 456 -10.86 -9.10 0.44
CA PHE A 456 -11.81 -8.92 -0.67
C PHE A 456 -11.16 -9.36 -1.98
N LYS A 457 -11.89 -10.16 -2.76
CA LYS A 457 -11.42 -10.74 -4.03
C LYS A 457 -12.54 -10.69 -5.06
N ASP A 458 -12.20 -10.62 -6.34
CA ASP A 458 -13.20 -10.89 -7.37
C ASP A 458 -13.44 -12.39 -7.59
N SER A 459 -14.52 -12.70 -8.29
CA SER A 459 -14.82 -14.05 -8.77
C SER A 459 -14.86 -14.06 -10.30
N SER A 460 -15.19 -15.21 -10.88
CA SER A 460 -15.26 -15.42 -12.33
C SER A 460 -16.33 -14.57 -13.04
N ASP A 461 -17.29 -14.00 -12.31
CA ASP A 461 -18.26 -13.01 -12.80
C ASP A 461 -17.74 -11.56 -12.78
N GLY A 462 -16.56 -11.31 -12.19
CA GLY A 462 -15.95 -9.98 -12.05
C GLY A 462 -16.47 -9.16 -10.86
N ASP A 463 -17.49 -9.66 -10.15
CA ASP A 463 -18.03 -9.04 -8.93
C ASP A 463 -17.05 -9.25 -7.77
N ILE A 464 -17.07 -8.33 -6.79
CA ILE A 464 -16.25 -8.44 -5.59
C ILE A 464 -17.01 -9.19 -4.49
N TYR A 465 -16.30 -10.09 -3.82
CA TYR A 465 -16.78 -10.88 -2.69
C TYR A 465 -15.83 -10.79 -1.49
N PRO A 466 -16.34 -10.94 -0.27
CA PRO A 466 -15.48 -11.18 0.87
C PRO A 466 -14.84 -12.56 0.82
N SER A 467 -13.57 -12.64 1.20
CA SER A 467 -12.88 -13.91 1.41
C SER A 467 -13.44 -14.60 2.65
N ILE A 468 -13.69 -15.91 2.53
CA ILE A 468 -14.03 -16.74 3.69
C ILE A 468 -12.76 -16.96 4.49
N LEU A 469 -12.75 -16.47 5.72
CA LEU A 469 -11.64 -16.60 6.63
C LEU A 469 -11.92 -17.73 7.64
N PRO A 470 -11.04 -18.74 7.78
CA PRO A 470 -11.25 -19.84 8.71
C PRO A 470 -11.49 -19.37 10.14
N GLY A 471 -12.47 -19.97 10.82
CA GLY A 471 -12.79 -19.68 12.22
C GLY A 471 -13.58 -18.39 12.47
N ARG A 472 -13.96 -17.64 11.43
CA ARG A 472 -14.76 -16.41 11.53
C ARG A 472 -16.20 -16.63 11.05
N ASP A 473 -17.15 -15.91 11.65
CA ASP A 473 -18.56 -16.02 11.31
C ASP A 473 -18.86 -15.41 9.93
N LYS A 474 -19.65 -16.12 9.12
CA LYS A 474 -19.94 -15.70 7.73
C LYS A 474 -20.83 -14.46 7.66
N ASN A 475 -21.75 -14.26 8.61
CA ASN A 475 -22.61 -13.08 8.63
C ASN A 475 -21.79 -11.84 9.01
N ASN A 476 -20.93 -11.95 10.03
CA ASN A 476 -20.01 -10.88 10.40
C ASN A 476 -19.10 -10.47 9.22
N ILE A 477 -18.60 -11.44 8.46
CA ILE A 477 -17.85 -11.21 7.22
C ILE A 477 -18.66 -10.41 6.19
N GLN A 478 -19.90 -10.83 5.95
CA GLN A 478 -20.78 -10.19 4.98
C GLN A 478 -21.20 -8.77 5.40
N ASP A 479 -21.47 -8.55 6.69
CA ASP A 479 -21.86 -7.26 7.25
C ASP A 479 -20.70 -6.27 7.19
N THR A 480 -19.51 -6.71 7.61
CA THR A 480 -18.27 -5.90 7.52
C THR A 480 -17.95 -5.55 6.06
N PHE A 481 -18.11 -6.49 5.13
CA PHE A 481 -17.95 -6.23 3.70
C PHE A 481 -18.91 -5.16 3.19
N GLY A 482 -20.20 -5.27 3.52
CA GLY A 482 -21.21 -4.30 3.10
C GLY A 482 -20.92 -2.90 3.64
N ALA A 483 -20.61 -2.80 4.93
CA ALA A 483 -20.27 -1.53 5.57
C ALA A 483 -18.96 -0.94 5.03
N PHE A 484 -17.95 -1.76 4.74
CA PHE A 484 -16.70 -1.32 4.14
C PHE A 484 -16.92 -0.65 2.78
N TYR A 485 -17.69 -1.29 1.88
CA TYR A 485 -17.92 -0.73 0.55
C TYR A 485 -18.89 0.46 0.54
N GLN A 486 -19.75 0.61 1.56
CA GLN A 486 -20.49 1.86 1.79
C GLN A 486 -19.51 3.02 2.01
N TRP A 487 -18.50 2.84 2.87
CA TRP A 487 -17.45 3.84 3.07
C TRP A 487 -16.61 4.10 1.81
N VAL A 488 -16.23 3.06 1.07
CA VAL A 488 -15.47 3.23 -0.19
C VAL A 488 -16.27 4.07 -1.19
N SER A 489 -17.58 3.84 -1.33
CA SER A 489 -18.45 4.65 -2.19
C SER A 489 -18.48 6.12 -1.76
N LEU A 490 -18.51 6.37 -0.45
CA LEU A 490 -18.49 7.71 0.11
C LEU A 490 -17.18 8.43 -0.20
N TYR A 491 -16.05 7.72 -0.11
CA TYR A 491 -14.75 8.29 -0.44
C TYR A 491 -14.68 8.71 -1.91
N GLU A 492 -15.19 7.86 -2.81
CA GLU A 492 -15.32 8.17 -4.25
C GLU A 492 -16.13 9.44 -4.49
N LEU A 493 -17.35 9.51 -3.96
CA LEU A 493 -18.20 10.69 -4.13
C LEU A 493 -17.56 11.96 -3.55
N CYS A 494 -16.92 11.88 -2.38
CA CYS A 494 -16.25 13.05 -1.80
C CYS A 494 -15.05 13.51 -2.66
N ARG A 495 -14.28 12.58 -3.23
CA ARG A 495 -13.21 12.92 -4.18
C ARG A 495 -13.77 13.65 -5.40
N GLN A 496 -14.85 13.13 -5.98
CA GLN A 496 -15.53 13.79 -7.11
C GLN A 496 -15.97 15.21 -6.71
N TRP A 497 -16.51 15.38 -5.52
CA TRP A 497 -16.92 16.69 -4.99
C TRP A 497 -15.74 17.67 -4.87
N ILE A 498 -14.59 17.21 -4.41
CA ILE A 498 -13.44 18.11 -4.20
C ILE A 498 -12.84 18.56 -5.55
N ILE A 499 -12.63 17.66 -6.51
CA ILE A 499 -11.78 17.95 -7.67
C ILE A 499 -12.38 17.71 -9.07
N GLU A 500 -13.52 17.03 -9.24
CA GLU A 500 -14.01 16.67 -10.58
C GLU A 500 -15.01 17.71 -11.11
N ASP A 501 -14.83 18.12 -12.37
CA ASP A 501 -15.59 19.24 -12.95
C ASP A 501 -17.02 18.87 -13.37
N ASP A 502 -17.26 17.59 -13.69
CA ASP A 502 -18.56 17.10 -14.17
C ASP A 502 -19.54 16.85 -13.01
N GLY A 503 -20.76 16.37 -13.30
CA GLY A 503 -21.67 15.88 -12.27
C GLY A 503 -21.14 14.65 -11.53
N PHE A 504 -21.83 14.21 -10.48
CA PHE A 504 -21.50 12.95 -9.82
C PHE A 504 -21.72 11.75 -10.75
N THR A 505 -20.76 10.83 -10.78
CA THR A 505 -20.87 9.53 -11.44
C THR A 505 -21.14 8.45 -10.40
N TYR A 506 -21.99 7.49 -10.77
CA TYR A 506 -22.44 6.39 -9.91
C TYR A 506 -22.06 5.03 -10.51
N ASP A 507 -20.92 4.96 -11.19
CA ASP A 507 -20.45 3.74 -11.83
C ASP A 507 -19.81 2.80 -10.80
N PHE A 508 -20.67 2.12 -10.03
CA PHE A 508 -20.29 1.10 -9.06
C PHE A 508 -20.40 -0.33 -9.64
N PHE A 509 -20.48 -0.48 -10.97
CA PHE A 509 -20.49 -1.80 -11.61
C PHE A 509 -19.18 -2.56 -11.43
N TRP A 510 -18.09 -1.86 -11.10
CA TRP A 510 -16.85 -2.51 -10.67
C TRP A 510 -17.05 -3.31 -9.37
N LEU A 511 -18.00 -2.93 -8.50
CA LEU A 511 -18.27 -3.63 -7.24
C LEU A 511 -19.16 -4.85 -7.48
N THR A 512 -20.26 -4.65 -8.23
CA THR A 512 -21.21 -5.72 -8.52
C THR A 512 -22.06 -5.44 -9.77
N SER A 513 -22.29 -6.50 -10.54
CA SER A 513 -23.15 -6.54 -11.72
C SER A 513 -24.59 -6.97 -11.41
N LYS A 514 -24.90 -7.31 -10.16
CA LYS A 514 -26.20 -7.88 -9.74
C LYS A 514 -27.33 -6.85 -9.62
N TYR A 515 -26.98 -5.57 -9.56
CA TYR A 515 -27.93 -4.47 -9.37
C TYR A 515 -27.96 -3.57 -10.59
N SER A 516 -29.10 -2.92 -10.83
CA SER A 516 -29.21 -1.92 -11.89
C SER A 516 -28.45 -0.64 -11.54
N GLN A 517 -28.15 0.17 -12.56
CA GLN A 517 -27.51 1.48 -12.36
C GLN A 517 -28.34 2.39 -11.43
N GLU A 518 -29.68 2.32 -11.52
CA GLU A 518 -30.59 3.08 -10.67
C GLU A 518 -30.48 2.63 -9.21
N GLN A 519 -30.44 1.31 -8.95
CA GLN A 519 -30.28 0.77 -7.59
C GLN A 519 -28.93 1.16 -6.97
N LEU A 520 -27.84 1.12 -7.76
CA LEU A 520 -26.52 1.53 -7.31
C LEU A 520 -26.46 3.04 -7.03
N LYS A 521 -27.13 3.85 -7.87
CA LYS A 521 -27.28 5.29 -7.64
C LYS A 521 -28.03 5.56 -6.31
N GLU A 522 -29.19 4.93 -6.11
CA GLU A 522 -29.99 5.10 -4.88
C GLU A 522 -29.20 4.70 -3.63
N TRP A 523 -28.49 3.57 -3.69
CA TRP A 523 -27.62 3.12 -2.60
C TRP A 523 -26.52 4.14 -2.26
N ALA A 524 -25.79 4.62 -3.26
CA ALA A 524 -24.71 5.58 -3.06
C ALA A 524 -25.21 6.95 -2.58
N GLN A 525 -26.35 7.42 -3.11
CA GLN A 525 -27.02 8.64 -2.66
C GLN A 525 -27.46 8.53 -1.18
N SER A 526 -28.05 7.40 -0.80
CA SER A 526 -28.47 7.13 0.58
C SER A 526 -27.27 7.16 1.54
N ASN A 527 -26.14 6.56 1.15
CA ASN A 527 -24.90 6.58 1.94
C ASN A 527 -24.39 8.02 2.15
N PHE A 528 -24.32 8.81 1.08
CA PHE A 528 -23.88 10.21 1.16
C PHE A 528 -24.82 11.05 2.03
N LEU A 529 -26.13 10.86 1.88
CA LEU A 529 -27.16 11.52 2.68
C LEU A 529 -27.04 11.16 4.17
N LYS A 530 -26.80 9.90 4.52
CA LYS A 530 -26.57 9.46 5.91
C LYS A 530 -25.38 10.19 6.54
N THR A 531 -24.30 10.41 5.80
CA THR A 531 -23.09 11.06 6.30
C THR A 531 -23.21 12.59 6.35
N PHE A 532 -23.68 13.22 5.28
CA PHE A 532 -23.64 14.69 5.13
C PHE A 532 -24.97 15.39 5.36
N GLY A 533 -26.09 14.65 5.41
CA GLY A 533 -27.43 15.21 5.56
C GLY A 533 -27.93 15.98 4.33
N VAL A 534 -27.30 15.77 3.17
CA VAL A 534 -27.60 16.47 1.91
C VAL A 534 -27.65 15.47 0.76
N GLU A 535 -28.63 15.62 -0.14
CA GLU A 535 -28.74 14.83 -1.37
C GLU A 535 -27.74 15.29 -2.43
N LEU A 536 -27.20 14.37 -3.23
CA LEU A 536 -26.23 14.72 -4.28
C LEU A 536 -26.84 15.53 -5.43
N ASP A 537 -28.14 15.36 -5.70
CA ASP A 537 -28.82 16.02 -6.82
C ASP A 537 -29.03 17.54 -6.60
N ILE A 538 -28.83 18.05 -5.37
CA ILE A 538 -28.92 19.50 -5.09
C ILE A 538 -27.61 20.26 -5.34
N PHE A 539 -26.51 19.56 -5.64
CA PHE A 539 -25.23 20.19 -5.89
C PHE A 539 -25.22 20.95 -7.20
N LYS A 540 -24.71 22.19 -7.16
CA LYS A 540 -24.53 23.03 -8.35
C LYS A 540 -23.14 22.83 -8.92
N ASN A 541 -23.07 22.44 -10.19
CA ASN A 541 -21.81 22.40 -10.94
C ASN A 541 -21.45 23.81 -11.40
N ILE A 542 -20.21 24.25 -11.14
CA ILE A 542 -19.66 25.54 -11.56
C ILE A 542 -18.48 25.37 -12.52
#